data_AF-A0A517XLP4-F1
#
_entry.id   AF-A0A517XLP4-F1
#
_cell.length_a   1.000
_cell.length_b   1.000
_cell.length_c   1.000
_cell.angle_alpha   90.00
_cell.angle_beta   90.00
_cell.angle_gamma   90.00
#
_symmetry.space_group_name_H-M   'P 1'
#
loop_
_entity.id
_entity.type
_entity.pdbx_description
1 polymer ?
#
loop_
_entity_poly.entity_id
_entity_poly.type
_entity_poly.pdbx_seq_one_letter_code
_entity_poly.pdbx_strand_id
1 'polypeptide(L)'
;MSPPDRTAVLRALPRLGFAPPPPAAVPTDPHVAFDADVQALAAAFWGLNPADRRERWQALADDPVGPAAARLVALEPGLGVEPVAQADPRAAEVAQLVKELFVMPPAARAARRLAWLTAADRTGTAWATAARAVLRSDLPLARLDARLFDWFTRGERPAAVAAVAESKAWVRRRPQPVAVAPAAAGGLGCLSGPGAILVVVVVVLRLIFAAGGPSRSSSQPPPYRPPVVTPPVMPPIDTRPPGVGPNFPDFNPPNFPQIHPPNFPDVGPPAVGPPLPKAGRSPTGERFTAHEVQDFRVYDIMKQSKAMRPGERPPPRYDRWVELGRPKAGFAP
;
A
#
# COMPACT_ATOMS: atom_id res chain seq x y z
N MET A 1 45.18 -23.85 49.12
CA MET A 1 45.53 -22.50 48.66
C MET A 1 44.35 -21.59 48.92
N SER A 2 44.51 -20.66 49.84
CA SER A 2 43.43 -19.78 50.26
C SER A 2 43.26 -18.67 49.21
N PRO A 3 42.05 -18.10 49.04
CA PRO A 3 41.79 -16.99 48.12
C PRO A 3 42.83 -15.84 48.12
N PRO A 4 43.43 -15.42 49.27
CA PRO A 4 44.45 -14.36 49.27
C PRO A 4 45.77 -14.73 48.58
N ASP A 5 46.11 -16.02 48.45
CA ASP A 5 47.38 -16.44 47.81
C ASP A 5 47.36 -16.18 46.29
N ARG A 6 46.18 -16.23 45.67
CA ARG A 6 46.03 -16.05 44.22
C ARG A 6 46.30 -14.61 43.79
N THR A 7 45.97 -13.64 44.63
CA THR A 7 46.17 -12.20 44.34
C THR A 7 47.64 -11.81 44.46
N ALA A 8 48.39 -12.43 45.38
CA ALA A 8 49.82 -12.22 45.53
C ALA A 8 50.61 -12.76 44.32
N VAL A 9 50.24 -13.95 43.83
CA VAL A 9 50.85 -14.55 42.63
C VAL A 9 50.60 -13.71 41.38
N LEU A 10 49.39 -13.15 41.20
CA LEU A 10 49.07 -12.29 40.05
C LEU A 10 49.81 -10.94 40.06
N ARG A 11 50.21 -10.42 41.23
CA ARG A 11 51.02 -9.19 41.32
C ARG A 11 52.51 -9.43 41.11
N ALA A 12 53.00 -10.64 41.39
CA ALA A 12 54.41 -11.00 41.24
C ALA A 12 54.79 -11.41 39.80
N LEU A 13 53.80 -11.60 38.92
CA LEU A 13 54.07 -11.83 37.50
C LEU A 13 54.76 -10.58 36.90
N PRO A 14 55.91 -10.75 36.23
CA PRO A 14 56.55 -9.65 35.52
C PRO A 14 55.53 -9.00 34.60
N ARG A 15 55.46 -7.67 34.59
CA ARG A 15 54.73 -6.89 33.57
C ARG A 15 55.40 -7.00 32.19
N LEU A 16 55.86 -8.19 31.83
CA LEU A 16 56.41 -8.54 30.53
C LEU A 16 55.25 -8.53 29.54
N GLY A 17 55.01 -7.37 28.93
CA GLY A 17 54.61 -7.24 27.53
C GLY A 17 53.41 -8.06 27.04
N PHE A 18 52.54 -8.55 27.92
CA PHE A 18 51.29 -9.18 27.54
C PHE A 18 50.32 -8.08 27.12
N ALA A 19 50.60 -7.46 25.97
CA ALA A 19 49.57 -6.80 25.20
C ALA A 19 48.67 -7.94 24.72
N PRO A 20 47.43 -8.10 25.22
CA PRO A 20 46.50 -9.02 24.60
C PRO A 20 46.48 -8.69 23.10
N PRO A 21 46.53 -9.69 22.20
CA PRO A 21 46.33 -9.40 20.78
C PRO A 21 45.06 -8.56 20.67
N PRO A 22 45.07 -7.49 19.84
CA PRO A 22 43.89 -6.65 19.67
C PRO A 22 42.71 -7.59 19.42
N PRO A 23 41.58 -7.42 20.16
CA PRO A 23 40.49 -8.37 20.09
C PRO A 23 40.12 -8.57 18.63
N ALA A 24 40.21 -9.80 18.15
CA ALA A 24 39.83 -10.13 16.78
C ALA A 24 38.40 -9.61 16.59
N ALA A 25 38.19 -8.79 15.55
CA ALA A 25 36.87 -8.27 15.25
C ALA A 25 35.91 -9.46 15.13
N VAL A 26 34.97 -9.56 16.06
CA VAL A 26 33.99 -10.65 16.06
C VAL A 26 33.23 -10.53 14.74
N PRO A 27 33.14 -11.61 13.93
CA PRO A 27 32.35 -11.60 12.71
C PRO A 27 30.94 -11.12 13.06
N THR A 28 30.59 -9.93 12.61
CA THR A 28 29.25 -9.40 12.84
C THR A 28 28.32 -10.14 11.89
N ASP A 29 27.22 -10.66 12.42
CA ASP A 29 26.17 -11.28 11.61
C ASP A 29 25.79 -10.32 10.48
N PRO A 30 25.88 -10.71 9.19
CA PRO A 30 25.58 -9.84 8.07
C PRO A 30 24.17 -9.25 8.13
N HIS A 31 23.20 -9.95 8.74
CA HIS A 31 21.86 -9.43 8.95
C HIS A 31 21.82 -8.24 9.93
N VAL A 32 22.64 -8.29 10.99
CA VAL A 32 22.74 -7.23 11.99
C VAL A 32 23.45 -6.01 11.42
N ALA A 33 24.51 -6.22 10.64
CA ALA A 33 25.20 -5.13 9.94
C ALA A 33 24.26 -4.43 8.94
N PHE A 34 23.56 -5.20 8.11
CA PHE A 34 22.63 -4.65 7.12
C PHE A 34 21.46 -3.88 7.76
N ASP A 35 20.88 -4.38 8.86
CA ASP A 35 19.82 -3.65 9.58
C ASP A 35 20.34 -2.33 10.17
N ALA A 36 21.56 -2.33 10.72
CA ALA A 36 22.19 -1.11 11.23
C ALA A 36 22.42 -0.08 10.11
N ASP A 37 22.85 -0.52 8.92
CA ASP A 37 23.08 0.36 7.77
C ASP A 37 21.76 0.95 7.23
N VAL A 38 20.70 0.13 7.11
CA VAL A 38 19.36 0.62 6.73
C VAL A 38 18.84 1.62 7.77
N GLN A 39 19.06 1.38 9.06
CA GLN A 39 18.67 2.29 10.13
C GLN A 39 19.48 3.60 10.06
N ALA A 40 20.78 3.54 9.74
CA ALA A 40 21.62 4.71 9.56
C ALA A 40 21.19 5.55 8.35
N LEU A 41 20.87 4.91 7.22
CA LEU A 41 20.29 5.59 6.06
C LEU A 41 18.96 6.26 6.41
N ALA A 42 18.06 5.56 7.11
CA ALA A 42 16.76 6.11 7.51
C ALA A 42 16.91 7.33 8.44
N ALA A 43 17.87 7.33 9.36
CA ALA A 43 18.14 8.45 10.26
C ALA A 43 18.71 9.68 9.51
N ALA A 44 19.60 9.46 8.54
CA ALA A 44 20.20 10.52 7.74
C ALA A 44 19.34 10.97 6.55
N PHE A 45 18.26 10.24 6.22
CA PHE A 45 17.56 10.31 4.94
C PHE A 45 17.28 11.74 4.48
N TRP A 46 16.61 12.54 5.32
CA TRP A 46 16.22 13.91 4.96
C TRP A 46 17.34 14.95 5.04
N GLY A 47 18.48 14.61 5.65
CA GLY A 47 19.67 15.46 5.69
C GLY A 47 20.58 15.30 4.47
N LEU A 48 20.43 14.20 3.73
CA LEU A 48 21.13 13.96 2.46
C LEU A 48 20.42 14.68 1.31
N ASN A 49 21.17 15.12 0.30
CA ASN A 49 20.58 15.56 -0.97
C ASN A 49 20.02 14.32 -1.75
N PRO A 50 19.11 14.50 -2.72
CA PRO A 50 18.49 13.37 -3.44
C PRO A 50 19.46 12.44 -4.18
N ALA A 51 20.59 12.96 -4.68
CA ALA A 51 21.61 12.15 -5.36
C ALA A 51 22.30 11.21 -4.36
N ASP A 52 22.76 11.75 -3.22
CA ASP A 52 23.42 10.97 -2.16
C ASP A 52 22.47 9.93 -1.55
N ARG A 53 21.18 10.26 -1.40
CA ARG A 53 20.15 9.30 -0.95
C ARG A 53 20.08 8.11 -1.89
N ARG A 54 20.01 8.37 -3.20
CA ARG A 54 19.91 7.34 -4.23
C ARG A 54 21.16 6.47 -4.26
N GLU A 55 22.34 7.08 -4.19
CA GLU A 55 23.61 6.35 -4.16
C GLU A 55 23.68 5.40 -2.96
N ARG A 56 23.42 5.91 -1.73
CA ARG A 56 23.43 5.07 -0.53
C ARG A 56 22.36 3.99 -0.54
N TRP A 57 21.16 4.32 -1.02
CA TRP A 57 20.09 3.35 -1.16
C TRP A 57 20.47 2.24 -2.14
N GLN A 58 21.08 2.58 -3.27
CA GLN A 58 21.51 1.62 -4.28
C GLN A 58 22.60 0.69 -3.73
N ALA A 59 23.59 1.23 -3.01
CA ALA A 59 24.65 0.43 -2.39
C ALA A 59 24.09 -0.64 -1.43
N LEU A 60 23.00 -0.34 -0.70
CA LEU A 60 22.30 -1.32 0.14
C LEU A 60 21.37 -2.23 -0.66
N ALA A 61 20.83 -1.76 -1.78
CA ALA A 61 19.90 -2.53 -2.61
C ALA A 61 20.60 -3.60 -3.45
N ASP A 62 21.92 -3.46 -3.69
CA ASP A 62 22.72 -4.41 -4.47
C ASP A 62 22.91 -5.77 -3.76
N ASP A 63 22.90 -5.79 -2.42
CA ASP A 63 22.96 -7.02 -1.60
C ASP A 63 21.93 -6.97 -0.45
N PRO A 64 20.64 -7.17 -0.73
CA PRO A 64 19.58 -7.01 0.26
C PRO A 64 19.48 -8.27 1.13
N VAL A 65 19.65 -8.12 2.44
CA VAL A 65 19.65 -9.26 3.38
C VAL A 65 18.60 -9.09 4.50
N GLY A 66 17.82 -10.13 4.75
CA GLY A 66 16.92 -10.19 5.92
C GLY A 66 15.68 -9.27 5.87
N PRO A 67 15.00 -9.07 7.01
CA PRO A 67 13.72 -8.32 7.06
C PRO A 67 13.87 -6.81 6.79
N ALA A 68 15.07 -6.25 6.99
CA ALA A 68 15.35 -4.84 6.74
C ALA A 68 15.27 -4.47 5.24
N ALA A 69 15.42 -5.44 4.33
CA ALA A 69 15.29 -5.21 2.89
C ALA A 69 13.90 -4.67 2.50
N ALA A 70 12.84 -5.15 3.15
CA ALA A 70 11.49 -4.63 2.91
C ALA A 70 11.35 -3.15 3.33
N ARG A 71 12.09 -2.73 4.37
CA ARG A 71 12.14 -1.34 4.79
C ARG A 71 12.93 -0.48 3.81
N LEU A 72 14.05 -0.99 3.30
CA LEU A 72 14.84 -0.32 2.26
C LEU A 72 13.98 -0.03 1.03
N VAL A 73 13.24 -1.01 0.52
CA VAL A 73 12.28 -0.84 -0.60
C VAL A 73 11.23 0.23 -0.27
N ALA A 74 10.73 0.28 0.96
CA ALA A 74 9.74 1.29 1.36
C ALA A 74 10.27 2.74 1.35
N LEU A 75 11.59 2.95 1.33
CA LEU A 75 12.22 4.27 1.23
C LEU A 75 12.40 4.76 -0.23
N GLU A 76 12.29 3.86 -1.21
CA GLU A 76 12.51 4.17 -2.63
C GLU A 76 11.66 5.36 -3.15
N PRO A 77 10.35 5.49 -2.81
CA PRO A 77 9.54 6.60 -3.32
C PRO A 77 10.01 7.99 -2.84
N GLY A 78 10.80 8.06 -1.77
CA GLY A 78 11.31 9.30 -1.18
C GLY A 78 12.66 9.75 -1.74
N LEU A 79 13.34 8.92 -2.55
CA LEU A 79 14.71 9.21 -3.00
C LEU A 79 14.80 10.50 -3.82
N GLY A 80 13.78 10.80 -4.63
CA GLY A 80 13.72 12.00 -5.46
C GLY A 80 12.93 13.17 -4.87
N VAL A 81 12.47 13.07 -3.62
CA VAL A 81 11.62 14.10 -3.02
C VAL A 81 12.48 15.16 -2.33
N GLU A 82 12.38 16.41 -2.79
CA GLU A 82 12.96 17.59 -2.13
C GLU A 82 11.87 18.35 -1.37
N PRO A 83 11.85 18.28 -0.02
CA PRO A 83 10.83 18.96 0.76
C PRO A 83 10.89 20.48 0.59
N VAL A 84 9.76 21.10 0.28
CA VAL A 84 9.64 22.55 0.15
C VAL A 84 9.35 23.18 1.52
N ALA A 85 10.07 24.25 1.86
CA ALA A 85 9.85 24.99 3.09
C ALA A 85 8.43 25.58 3.12
N GLN A 86 7.74 25.42 4.25
CA GLN A 86 6.36 25.86 4.42
C GLN A 86 6.32 27.19 5.18
N ALA A 87 5.60 28.17 4.65
CA ALA A 87 5.45 29.48 5.31
C ALA A 87 4.50 29.44 6.52
N ASP A 88 3.45 28.62 6.47
CA ASP A 88 2.54 28.42 7.60
C ASP A 88 3.18 27.45 8.62
N PRO A 89 3.32 27.83 9.91
CA PRO A 89 3.90 26.96 10.92
C PRO A 89 3.15 25.63 11.07
N ARG A 90 1.82 25.61 10.92
CA ARG A 90 1.06 24.35 10.99
C ARG A 90 1.31 23.46 9.77
N ALA A 91 1.47 24.06 8.60
CA ALA A 91 1.84 23.32 7.40
C ALA A 91 3.27 22.76 7.52
N ALA A 92 4.20 23.53 8.10
CA ALA A 92 5.55 23.07 8.41
C ALA A 92 5.54 21.87 9.37
N GLU A 93 4.69 21.89 10.39
CA GLU A 93 4.52 20.76 11.31
C GLU A 93 3.95 19.51 10.60
N VAL A 94 2.97 19.66 9.71
CA VAL A 94 2.44 18.53 8.92
C VAL A 94 3.51 17.97 8.00
N ALA A 95 4.28 18.82 7.31
CA ALA A 95 5.39 18.39 6.46
C ALA A 95 6.47 17.66 7.28
N GLN A 96 6.79 18.15 8.48
CA GLN A 96 7.72 17.51 9.40
C GLN A 96 7.22 16.12 9.84
N LEU A 97 5.93 15.98 10.15
CA LEU A 97 5.34 14.69 10.48
C LEU A 97 5.46 13.70 9.32
N VAL A 98 5.18 14.11 8.08
CA VAL A 98 5.30 13.22 6.90
C VAL A 98 6.74 12.72 6.74
N LYS A 99 7.72 13.61 6.91
CA LYS A 99 9.15 13.23 6.89
C LYS A 99 9.48 12.20 7.98
N GLU A 100 9.03 12.43 9.21
CA GLU A 100 9.21 11.50 10.33
C GLU A 100 8.56 10.13 10.03
N LEU A 101 7.28 10.14 9.65
CA LEU A 101 6.50 8.93 9.35
C LEU A 101 7.13 8.10 8.23
N PHE A 102 7.67 8.74 7.19
CA PHE A 102 8.23 8.07 6.03
C PHE A 102 9.41 7.16 6.38
N VAL A 103 10.34 7.61 7.23
CA VAL A 103 11.55 6.84 7.59
C VAL A 103 11.32 5.75 8.64
N MET A 104 10.15 5.77 9.28
CA MET A 104 9.75 4.79 10.30
C MET A 104 9.29 3.46 9.69
N PRO A 105 9.51 2.32 10.39
CA PRO A 105 8.90 1.04 10.04
C PRO A 105 7.36 1.12 10.00
N PRO A 106 6.66 0.31 9.19
CA PRO A 106 5.22 0.43 8.97
C PRO A 106 4.35 0.42 10.25
N ALA A 107 4.68 -0.43 11.22
CA ALA A 107 3.94 -0.50 12.49
C ALA A 107 4.14 0.77 13.34
N ALA A 108 5.39 1.24 13.45
CA ALA A 108 5.73 2.45 14.18
C ALA A 108 5.11 3.69 13.51
N ARG A 109 5.10 3.74 12.17
CA ARG A 109 4.42 4.78 11.38
C ARG A 109 2.93 4.86 11.72
N ALA A 110 2.23 3.73 11.76
CA ALA A 110 0.81 3.70 12.09
C ALA A 110 0.53 4.20 13.52
N ALA A 111 1.33 3.75 14.49
CA ALA A 111 1.22 4.19 15.88
C ALA A 111 1.49 5.69 16.04
N ARG A 112 2.57 6.20 15.41
CA ARG A 112 2.93 7.62 15.45
C ARG A 112 1.88 8.51 14.80
N ARG A 113 1.33 8.09 13.65
CA ARG A 113 0.24 8.81 12.98
C ARG A 113 -0.99 8.92 13.88
N LEU A 114 -1.40 7.81 14.50
CA LEU A 114 -2.54 7.81 15.41
C LEU A 114 -2.29 8.72 16.62
N ALA A 115 -1.13 8.59 17.27
CA ALA A 115 -0.75 9.41 18.41
C ALA A 115 -0.79 10.92 18.09
N TRP A 116 -0.26 11.32 16.93
CA TRP A 116 -0.28 12.71 16.48
C TRP A 116 -1.71 13.23 16.26
N LEU A 117 -2.59 12.42 15.65
CA LEU A 117 -3.96 12.86 15.36
C LEU A 117 -4.89 12.86 16.57
N THR A 118 -4.59 12.04 17.59
CA THR A 118 -5.35 12.01 18.84
C THR A 118 -4.93 13.11 19.82
N ALA A 119 -3.84 13.83 19.54
CA ALA A 119 -3.46 14.99 20.35
C ALA A 119 -4.58 16.04 20.31
N ALA A 120 -4.99 16.53 21.48
CA ALA A 120 -6.24 17.28 21.68
C ALA A 120 -6.34 18.56 20.82
N ASP A 121 -5.21 19.17 20.48
CA ASP A 121 -5.07 20.38 19.67
C ASP A 121 -5.19 20.14 18.15
N ARG A 122 -5.26 18.88 17.69
CA ARG A 122 -5.18 18.48 16.27
C ARG A 122 -6.50 18.19 15.56
N THR A 123 -7.63 18.42 16.22
CA THR A 123 -8.98 18.07 15.68
C THR A 123 -9.71 19.22 14.97
N GLY A 124 -9.08 20.39 14.85
CA GLY A 124 -9.69 21.59 14.26
C GLY A 124 -9.54 21.73 12.73
N THR A 125 -10.42 22.53 12.12
CA THR A 125 -10.40 22.87 10.69
C THR A 125 -9.08 23.49 10.23
N ALA A 126 -8.34 24.14 11.13
CA ALA A 126 -7.05 24.73 10.81
C ALA A 126 -5.99 23.70 10.40
N TRP A 127 -6.02 22.48 10.95
CA TRP A 127 -5.09 21.42 10.54
C TRP A 127 -5.45 20.85 9.17
N ALA A 128 -6.73 20.77 8.85
CA ALA A 128 -7.16 20.43 7.49
C ALA A 128 -6.72 21.51 6.48
N THR A 129 -6.80 22.79 6.84
CA THR A 129 -6.28 23.90 6.01
C THR A 129 -4.76 23.81 5.84
N ALA A 130 -4.01 23.55 6.91
CA ALA A 130 -2.56 23.35 6.86
C ALA A 130 -2.17 22.15 5.97
N ALA A 131 -2.85 21.01 6.11
CA ALA A 131 -2.63 19.85 5.25
C ALA A 131 -2.92 20.14 3.77
N ARG A 132 -3.98 20.91 3.47
CA ARG A 132 -4.25 21.39 2.11
C ARG A 132 -3.20 22.37 1.59
N ALA A 133 -2.57 23.15 2.46
CA ALA A 133 -1.44 24.00 2.07
C ALA A 133 -0.27 23.12 1.61
N VAL A 134 0.12 22.11 2.40
CA VAL A 134 1.18 21.16 2.01
C VAL A 134 0.86 20.45 0.70
N LEU A 135 -0.37 19.96 0.51
CA LEU A 135 -0.79 19.30 -0.75
C LEU A 135 -0.62 20.20 -1.99
N ARG A 136 -0.83 21.51 -1.84
CA ARG A 136 -0.71 22.47 -2.95
C ARG A 136 0.74 22.88 -3.22
N SER A 137 1.54 23.07 -2.17
CA SER A 137 2.92 23.55 -2.30
C SER A 137 3.94 22.42 -2.50
N ASP A 138 3.67 21.23 -1.98
CA ASP A 138 4.61 20.10 -1.92
C ASP A 138 3.88 18.76 -2.09
N LEU A 139 3.30 18.58 -3.28
CA LEU A 139 2.61 17.35 -3.64
C LEU A 139 3.51 16.10 -3.57
N PRO A 140 4.79 16.13 -4.02
CA PRO A 140 5.68 14.97 -3.91
C PRO A 140 5.83 14.47 -2.47
N LEU A 141 6.05 15.37 -1.50
CA LEU A 141 6.11 15.00 -0.09
C LEU A 141 4.78 14.44 0.41
N ALA A 142 3.65 15.10 0.07
CA ALA A 142 2.34 14.67 0.53
C ALA A 142 1.96 13.25 0.07
N ARG A 143 2.43 12.84 -1.12
CA ARG A 143 2.19 11.48 -1.67
C ARG A 143 2.87 10.37 -0.87
N LEU A 144 3.90 10.68 -0.07
CA LEU A 144 4.59 9.69 0.76
C LEU A 144 3.70 9.13 1.88
N ASP A 145 2.68 9.88 2.31
CA ASP A 145 1.67 9.41 3.27
C ASP A 145 0.25 9.84 2.86
N ALA A 146 -0.24 9.30 1.74
CA ALA A 146 -1.58 9.60 1.23
C ALA A 146 -2.70 9.37 2.27
N ARG A 147 -2.54 8.40 3.17
CA ARG A 147 -3.54 8.09 4.21
C ARG A 147 -3.73 9.24 5.20
N LEU A 148 -2.64 9.92 5.59
CA LEU A 148 -2.73 11.08 6.47
C LEU A 148 -3.57 12.19 5.82
N PHE A 149 -3.35 12.46 4.54
CA PHE A 149 -4.08 13.49 3.80
C PHE A 149 -5.53 13.11 3.52
N ASP A 150 -5.81 11.83 3.23
CA ASP A 150 -7.17 11.31 3.12
C ASP A 150 -8.00 11.55 4.39
N TRP A 151 -7.37 11.45 5.57
CA TRP A 151 -8.06 11.76 6.82
C TRP A 151 -8.39 13.24 6.96
N PHE A 152 -7.48 14.13 6.60
CA PHE A 152 -7.76 15.57 6.62
C PHE A 152 -8.82 16.00 5.60
N THR A 153 -8.90 15.33 4.44
CA THR A 153 -9.89 15.65 3.41
C THR A 153 -11.28 15.15 3.80
N ARG A 154 -11.39 13.97 4.41
CA ARG A 154 -12.68 13.40 4.84
C ARG A 154 -13.22 13.99 6.13
N GLY A 155 -12.35 14.56 6.98
CA GLY A 155 -12.73 15.02 8.32
C GLY A 155 -13.14 13.87 9.26
N GLU A 156 -12.79 12.62 8.91
CA GLU A 156 -13.07 11.45 9.74
C GLU A 156 -12.20 11.47 11.00
N ARG A 157 -12.82 11.29 12.17
CA ARG A 157 -12.09 11.25 13.44
C ARG A 157 -11.34 9.91 13.60
N PRO A 158 -10.06 9.93 14.04
CA PRO A 158 -9.27 8.72 14.26
C PRO A 158 -9.86 7.77 15.30
N ALA A 159 -10.67 8.29 16.25
CA ALA A 159 -11.27 7.50 17.32
C ALA A 159 -12.10 6.32 16.79
N ALA A 160 -12.79 6.50 15.66
CA ALA A 160 -13.53 5.41 15.02
C ALA A 160 -12.60 4.32 14.47
N VAL A 161 -11.43 4.70 13.95
CA VAL A 161 -10.45 3.76 13.37
C VAL A 161 -9.66 3.02 14.45
N ALA A 162 -9.31 3.71 15.55
CA ALA A 162 -8.64 3.09 16.70
C ALA A 162 -9.51 2.02 17.36
N ALA A 163 -10.80 2.30 17.58
CA ALA A 163 -11.75 1.33 18.12
C ALA A 163 -11.87 0.07 17.22
N VAL A 164 -11.83 0.24 15.89
CA VAL A 164 -11.87 -0.88 14.93
C VAL A 164 -10.55 -1.66 14.92
N ALA A 165 -9.42 -0.99 15.05
CA ALA A 165 -8.10 -1.63 15.12
C ALA A 165 -7.93 -2.44 16.40
N GLU A 166 -8.32 -1.89 17.56
CA GLU A 166 -8.31 -2.59 18.84
C GLU A 166 -9.26 -3.79 18.84
N SER A 167 -10.45 -3.66 18.26
CA SER A 167 -11.38 -4.78 18.07
C SER A 167 -10.75 -5.91 17.25
N LYS A 168 -10.03 -5.59 16.16
CA LYS A 168 -9.30 -6.60 15.35
C LYS A 168 -8.11 -7.20 16.10
N ALA A 169 -7.38 -6.41 16.87
CA ALA A 169 -6.26 -6.90 17.67
C ALA A 169 -6.75 -7.83 18.79
N TRP A 170 -7.88 -7.52 19.43
CA TRP A 170 -8.54 -8.39 20.39
C TRP A 170 -8.97 -9.72 19.75
N VAL A 171 -9.51 -9.69 18.54
CA VAL A 171 -9.85 -10.92 17.78
C VAL A 171 -8.62 -11.78 17.50
N ARG A 172 -7.44 -11.18 17.22
CA ARG A 172 -6.18 -11.94 17.04
C ARG A 172 -5.56 -12.43 18.35
N ARG A 173 -5.81 -11.72 19.46
CA ARG A 173 -5.39 -12.11 20.82
C ARG A 173 -6.35 -13.06 21.51
N ARG A 174 -7.46 -13.47 20.86
CA ARG A 174 -8.22 -14.60 21.36
C ARG A 174 -7.23 -15.74 21.56
N PRO A 175 -7.12 -16.31 22.77
CA PRO A 175 -6.29 -17.47 22.98
C PRO A 175 -6.71 -18.48 21.93
N GLN A 176 -5.79 -18.84 21.04
CA GLN A 176 -5.95 -20.05 20.24
C GLN A 176 -6.37 -21.11 21.26
N PRO A 177 -7.52 -21.79 21.07
CA PRO A 177 -7.92 -22.85 21.99
C PRO A 177 -6.70 -23.73 22.11
N VAL A 178 -6.08 -23.72 23.30
CA VAL A 178 -4.89 -24.51 23.58
C VAL A 178 -5.31 -25.89 23.16
N ALA A 179 -4.67 -26.42 22.10
CA ALA A 179 -4.97 -27.75 21.63
C ALA A 179 -4.88 -28.62 22.88
N VAL A 180 -6.03 -29.07 23.38
CA VAL A 180 -6.12 -29.81 24.62
C VAL A 180 -5.15 -30.95 24.39
N ALA A 181 -4.03 -30.93 25.12
CA ALA A 181 -3.01 -31.95 24.99
C ALA A 181 -3.77 -33.27 25.08
N PRO A 182 -3.69 -34.14 24.06
CA PRO A 182 -4.44 -35.39 24.08
C PRO A 182 -4.09 -36.04 25.41
N ALA A 183 -5.10 -36.16 26.28
CA ALA A 183 -4.95 -36.75 27.58
C ALA A 183 -4.16 -38.05 27.36
N ALA A 184 -3.06 -38.20 28.09
CA ALA A 184 -2.22 -39.38 28.03
C ALA A 184 -3.09 -40.58 28.42
N ALA A 185 -3.77 -41.15 27.43
CA ALA A 185 -4.44 -42.42 27.51
C ALA A 185 -3.33 -43.47 27.47
N GLY A 186 -2.81 -43.80 28.65
CA GLY A 186 -2.16 -45.08 28.85
C GLY A 186 -3.11 -46.16 28.38
N GLY A 187 -2.70 -46.90 27.35
CA GLY A 187 -3.56 -47.88 26.70
C GLY A 187 -2.93 -48.43 25.44
N LEU A 188 -1.84 -49.18 25.59
CA LEU A 188 -1.43 -50.18 24.61
C LEU A 188 -2.61 -51.13 24.37
N GLY A 189 -3.30 -50.96 23.25
CA GLY A 189 -4.43 -51.81 22.89
C GLY A 189 -4.79 -51.68 21.41
N CYS A 190 -4.16 -52.53 20.59
CA CYS A 190 -4.60 -52.96 19.26
C CYS A 190 -4.94 -51.86 18.22
N LEU A 191 -3.88 -51.32 17.60
CA LEU A 191 -3.94 -50.70 16.27
C LEU A 191 -4.15 -51.79 15.21
N SER A 192 -5.38 -52.28 15.07
CA SER A 192 -5.82 -53.04 13.90
C SER A 192 -7.24 -52.60 13.52
N GLY A 193 -7.36 -51.32 13.19
CA GLY A 193 -8.60 -50.73 12.69
C GLY A 193 -8.32 -49.79 11.52
N PRO A 194 -9.26 -49.65 10.57
CA PRO A 194 -9.08 -48.93 9.31
C PRO A 194 -8.72 -47.43 9.47
N GLY A 195 -8.77 -46.88 10.69
CA GLY A 195 -8.38 -45.50 11.00
C GLY A 195 -6.88 -45.20 10.90
N ALA A 196 -6.01 -46.20 11.08
CA ALA A 196 -4.56 -46.00 10.95
C ALA A 196 -4.14 -45.68 9.48
N ILE A 197 -4.86 -46.25 8.52
CA ILE A 197 -4.64 -45.99 7.10
C ILE A 197 -5.01 -44.54 6.76
N LEU A 198 -6.08 -43.99 7.35
CA LEU A 198 -6.48 -42.60 7.12
C LEU A 198 -5.45 -41.59 7.62
N VAL A 199 -4.83 -41.82 8.78
CA VAL A 199 -3.82 -40.90 9.33
C VAL A 199 -2.56 -40.91 8.47
N VAL A 200 -2.11 -42.08 8.02
CA VAL A 200 -0.96 -42.17 7.09
C VAL A 200 -1.30 -41.51 5.75
N VAL A 201 -2.50 -41.74 5.21
CA VAL A 201 -2.94 -41.10 3.96
C VAL A 201 -3.00 -39.58 4.10
N VAL A 202 -3.48 -39.03 5.22
CA VAL A 202 -3.52 -37.57 5.44
C VAL A 202 -2.13 -36.97 5.58
N VAL A 203 -1.20 -37.66 6.25
CA VAL A 203 0.19 -37.21 6.41
C VAL A 203 0.94 -37.27 5.07
N VAL A 204 0.75 -38.34 4.29
CA VAL A 204 1.34 -38.47 2.95
C VAL A 204 0.74 -37.45 1.98
N LEU A 205 -0.58 -37.21 1.99
CA LEU A 205 -1.18 -36.14 1.18
C LEU A 205 -0.60 -34.77 1.56
N ARG A 206 -0.43 -34.46 2.85
CA ARG A 206 0.16 -33.18 3.27
C ARG A 206 1.61 -33.02 2.82
N LEU A 207 2.39 -34.09 2.78
CA LEU A 207 3.77 -34.07 2.27
C LEU A 207 3.83 -33.87 0.75
N ILE A 208 2.92 -34.47 -0.01
CA ILE A 208 2.83 -34.28 -1.47
C ILE A 208 2.38 -32.85 -1.81
N PHE A 209 1.42 -32.28 -1.06
CA PHE A 209 0.98 -30.90 -1.25
C PHE A 209 1.99 -29.84 -0.76
N ALA A 210 2.93 -30.20 0.12
CA ALA A 210 4.00 -29.30 0.57
C ALA A 210 5.21 -29.28 -0.38
N ALA A 211 5.46 -30.38 -1.11
CA ALA A 211 6.53 -30.46 -2.11
C ALA A 211 6.07 -30.05 -3.53
N GLY A 212 4.77 -30.16 -3.83
CA GLY A 212 4.17 -29.73 -5.09
C GLY A 212 3.53 -28.35 -4.98
N GLY A 213 4.31 -27.31 -4.69
CA GLY A 213 3.84 -25.95 -4.89
C GLY A 213 3.50 -25.75 -6.38
N PRO A 214 2.28 -25.31 -6.75
CA PRO A 214 1.96 -25.10 -8.16
C PRO A 214 2.94 -24.08 -8.70
N SER A 215 3.73 -24.50 -9.69
CA SER A 215 4.49 -23.62 -10.56
C SER A 215 3.57 -22.47 -10.95
N ARG A 216 3.83 -21.29 -10.39
CA ARG A 216 3.16 -20.08 -10.83
C ARG A 216 3.64 -19.84 -12.25
N SER A 217 2.93 -20.40 -13.22
CA SER A 217 3.02 -19.96 -14.60
C SER A 217 2.88 -18.44 -14.57
N SER A 218 3.99 -17.79 -14.91
CA SER A 218 4.07 -16.37 -15.19
C SER A 218 3.16 -16.08 -16.39
N SER A 219 1.86 -15.96 -16.15
CA SER A 219 0.94 -15.30 -17.06
C SER A 219 1.23 -13.80 -16.93
N GLN A 220 2.23 -13.36 -17.68
CA GLN A 220 2.46 -11.96 -17.96
C GLN A 220 1.13 -11.40 -18.49
N PRO A 221 0.50 -10.43 -17.80
CA PRO A 221 -0.73 -9.84 -18.31
C PRO A 221 -0.44 -9.22 -19.68
N PRO A 222 -1.36 -9.34 -20.65
CA PRO A 222 -1.17 -8.71 -21.95
C PRO A 222 -0.90 -7.21 -21.75
N PRO A 223 -0.04 -6.60 -22.57
CA PRO A 223 0.30 -5.19 -22.44
C PRO A 223 -0.97 -4.36 -22.42
N TYR A 224 -1.09 -3.50 -21.41
CA TYR A 224 -2.20 -2.57 -21.26
C TYR A 224 -2.35 -1.75 -22.55
N ARG A 225 -3.46 -1.95 -23.27
CA ARG A 225 -3.90 -1.00 -24.30
C ARG A 225 -4.78 0.04 -23.61
N PRO A 226 -4.39 1.32 -23.56
CA PRO A 226 -5.28 2.36 -23.09
C PRO A 226 -6.56 2.36 -23.93
N PRO A 227 -7.74 2.55 -23.32
CA PRO A 227 -8.98 2.68 -24.07
C PRO A 227 -8.84 3.86 -25.04
N VAL A 228 -9.23 3.63 -26.30
CA VAL A 228 -9.38 4.71 -27.28
C VAL A 228 -10.50 5.60 -26.77
N VAL A 229 -10.13 6.74 -26.17
CA VAL A 229 -11.07 7.78 -25.78
C VAL A 229 -11.55 8.42 -27.07
N THR A 230 -12.70 8.00 -27.56
CA THR A 230 -13.42 8.75 -28.58
C THR A 230 -13.71 10.13 -27.97
N PRO A 231 -13.23 11.23 -28.55
CA PRO A 231 -13.50 12.54 -28.01
C PRO A 231 -15.02 12.74 -27.95
N PRO A 232 -15.54 13.37 -26.88
CA PRO A 232 -16.96 13.65 -26.78
C PRO A 232 -17.37 14.46 -28.01
N VAL A 233 -18.34 13.93 -28.77
CA VAL A 233 -19.02 14.66 -29.83
C VAL A 233 -19.65 15.86 -29.14
N MET A 234 -19.03 17.04 -29.30
CA MET A 234 -19.60 18.27 -28.77
C MET A 234 -20.96 18.48 -29.43
N PRO A 235 -22.03 18.72 -28.66
CA PRO A 235 -23.27 19.20 -29.24
C PRO A 235 -22.97 20.52 -29.98
N PRO A 236 -23.64 20.79 -31.11
CA PRO A 236 -23.46 22.03 -31.84
C PRO A 236 -23.66 23.21 -30.89
N ILE A 237 -22.62 24.02 -30.75
CA ILE A 237 -22.67 25.28 -30.02
C ILE A 237 -23.70 26.14 -30.75
N ASP A 238 -24.82 26.43 -30.09
CA ASP A 238 -25.78 27.41 -30.58
C ASP A 238 -25.10 28.78 -30.50
N THR A 239 -24.59 29.27 -31.63
CA THR A 239 -23.88 30.55 -31.76
C THR A 239 -24.84 31.74 -31.73
N ARG A 240 -26.06 31.60 -31.23
CA ARG A 240 -26.96 32.74 -31.05
C ARG A 240 -26.39 33.65 -29.95
N PRO A 241 -25.99 34.90 -30.28
CA PRO A 241 -25.52 35.83 -29.28
C PRO A 241 -26.65 36.08 -28.27
N PRO A 242 -26.37 36.01 -26.95
CA PRO A 242 -27.35 36.39 -25.94
C PRO A 242 -27.78 37.82 -26.22
N GLY A 243 -29.11 38.03 -26.22
CA GLY A 243 -29.76 39.28 -26.56
C GLY A 243 -29.05 40.48 -25.94
N VAL A 244 -28.61 41.37 -26.83
CA VAL A 244 -28.10 42.70 -26.51
C VAL A 244 -29.19 43.46 -25.76
N GLY A 245 -29.06 43.51 -24.43
CA GLY A 245 -29.79 44.46 -23.62
C GLY A 245 -29.31 45.88 -23.97
N PRO A 246 -30.22 46.87 -24.08
CA PRO A 246 -29.83 48.24 -24.35
C PRO A 246 -29.14 48.83 -23.11
N ASN A 247 -27.95 49.40 -23.30
CA ASN A 247 -27.11 50.16 -22.36
C ASN A 247 -25.84 49.46 -21.85
N PHE A 248 -24.88 49.23 -22.75
CA PHE A 248 -23.47 49.28 -22.38
C PHE A 248 -22.81 50.49 -23.08
N PRO A 249 -22.11 51.36 -22.34
CA PRO A 249 -21.34 52.45 -22.95
C PRO A 249 -20.21 51.87 -23.82
N ASP A 250 -20.00 52.49 -24.98
CA ASP A 250 -19.07 52.10 -26.03
C ASP A 250 -17.67 51.77 -25.49
N PHE A 251 -17.41 50.47 -25.32
CA PHE A 251 -16.05 49.99 -25.14
C PHE A 251 -15.42 49.94 -26.54
N ASN A 252 -14.56 50.91 -26.83
CA ASN A 252 -13.75 50.94 -28.05
C ASN A 252 -12.45 50.17 -27.78
N PRO A 253 -12.34 48.86 -28.10
CA PRO A 253 -11.11 48.13 -27.87
C PRO A 253 -9.99 48.69 -28.76
N PRO A 254 -8.74 48.73 -28.27
CA PRO A 254 -7.59 49.11 -29.08
C PRO A 254 -7.47 48.17 -30.29
N ASN A 255 -7.21 48.79 -31.43
CA ASN A 255 -7.10 48.17 -32.75
C ASN A 255 -5.98 47.10 -32.74
N PHE A 256 -6.34 45.84 -32.54
CA PHE A 256 -5.39 44.73 -32.66
C PHE A 256 -5.13 44.47 -34.15
N PRO A 257 -3.86 44.39 -34.59
CA PRO A 257 -3.54 44.04 -35.97
C PRO A 257 -4.11 42.66 -36.29
N GLN A 258 -4.93 42.59 -37.34
CA GLN A 258 -5.53 41.35 -37.82
C GLN A 258 -4.42 40.39 -38.25
N ILE A 259 -4.16 39.37 -37.43
CA ILE A 259 -3.30 38.25 -37.81
C ILE A 259 -4.12 37.40 -38.78
N HIS A 260 -3.79 37.48 -40.07
CA HIS A 260 -4.36 36.59 -41.08
C HIS A 260 -4.02 35.14 -40.71
N PRO A 261 -5.02 34.26 -40.54
CA PRO A 261 -4.76 32.84 -40.32
C PRO A 261 -4.07 32.25 -41.55
N PRO A 262 -3.13 31.30 -41.37
CA PRO A 262 -2.49 30.62 -42.48
C PRO A 262 -3.53 29.86 -43.32
N ASN A 263 -3.37 29.96 -44.63
CA ASN A 263 -4.23 29.38 -45.65
C ASN A 263 -4.12 27.84 -45.58
N PHE A 264 -5.08 27.17 -44.95
CA PHE A 264 -5.15 25.70 -44.96
C PHE A 264 -5.75 25.23 -46.29
N PRO A 265 -5.12 24.28 -47.00
CA PRO A 265 -5.69 23.71 -48.21
C PRO A 265 -7.01 23.00 -47.87
N ASP A 266 -8.01 23.24 -48.71
CA ASP A 266 -9.36 22.72 -48.62
C ASP A 266 -9.35 21.18 -48.73
N VAL A 267 -9.35 20.50 -47.59
CA VAL A 267 -9.45 19.04 -47.52
C VAL A 267 -10.94 18.70 -47.62
N GLY A 268 -11.35 18.28 -48.83
CA GLY A 268 -12.72 17.89 -49.11
C GLY A 268 -13.27 16.82 -48.13
N PRO A 269 -14.60 16.75 -47.97
CA PRO A 269 -15.24 15.89 -46.97
C PRO A 269 -14.87 14.42 -47.22
N PRO A 270 -14.57 13.63 -46.16
CA PRO A 270 -14.23 12.23 -46.32
C PRO A 270 -15.43 11.46 -46.89
N ALA A 271 -15.15 10.63 -47.89
CA ALA A 271 -16.13 9.78 -48.54
C ALA A 271 -16.87 8.90 -47.52
N VAL A 272 -18.20 8.90 -47.60
CA VAL A 272 -19.09 8.06 -46.81
C VAL A 272 -18.77 6.60 -47.10
N GLY A 273 -18.14 5.92 -46.14
CA GLY A 273 -17.88 4.49 -46.19
C GLY A 273 -19.18 3.67 -46.18
N PRO A 274 -19.14 2.42 -46.67
CA PRO A 274 -20.31 1.55 -46.76
C PRO A 274 -20.91 1.26 -45.38
N PRO A 275 -22.23 1.05 -45.29
CA PRO A 275 -22.92 0.80 -44.02
C PRO A 275 -22.37 -0.45 -43.34
N LEU A 276 -21.98 -0.31 -42.08
CA LEU A 276 -21.55 -1.43 -41.24
C LEU A 276 -22.66 -2.50 -41.15
N PRO A 277 -22.31 -3.80 -41.20
CA PRO A 277 -23.27 -4.87 -41.01
C PRO A 277 -23.93 -4.74 -39.63
N LYS A 278 -25.27 -4.80 -39.61
CA LYS A 278 -26.07 -4.80 -38.38
C LYS A 278 -25.59 -5.96 -37.50
N ALA A 279 -24.90 -5.62 -36.41
CA ALA A 279 -24.53 -6.58 -35.37
C ALA A 279 -25.82 -7.28 -34.89
N GLY A 280 -25.92 -8.57 -35.15
CA GLY A 280 -26.96 -9.40 -34.58
C GLY A 280 -26.91 -9.26 -33.06
N ARG A 281 -28.05 -8.91 -32.45
CA ARG A 281 -28.21 -8.96 -31.00
C ARG A 281 -27.99 -10.40 -30.54
N SER A 282 -26.84 -10.68 -29.93
CA SER A 282 -26.70 -11.87 -29.10
C SER A 282 -27.74 -11.84 -27.98
N PRO A 283 -28.32 -13.00 -27.60
CA PRO A 283 -29.35 -13.06 -26.57
C PRO A 283 -28.74 -12.72 -25.20
N THR A 284 -29.20 -11.63 -24.59
CA THR A 284 -29.16 -11.32 -23.15
C THR A 284 -27.93 -11.82 -22.36
N GLY A 285 -26.79 -11.16 -22.55
CA GLY A 285 -25.70 -11.20 -21.57
C GLY A 285 -26.16 -10.54 -20.27
N GLU A 286 -26.51 -11.35 -19.28
CA GLU A 286 -26.87 -10.86 -17.94
C GLU A 286 -25.70 -10.05 -17.37
N ARG A 287 -25.93 -8.76 -17.11
CA ARG A 287 -24.97 -7.89 -16.43
C ARG A 287 -25.29 -7.87 -14.94
N PHE A 288 -24.24 -7.89 -14.12
CA PHE A 288 -24.34 -7.56 -12.69
C PHE A 288 -24.16 -6.06 -12.50
N THR A 289 -25.01 -5.48 -11.67
CA THR A 289 -24.88 -4.09 -11.22
C THR A 289 -23.64 -3.94 -10.32
N ALA A 290 -23.13 -2.71 -10.18
CA ALA A 290 -22.03 -2.44 -9.27
C ALA A 290 -22.37 -2.78 -7.80
N HIS A 291 -23.64 -2.62 -7.43
CA HIS A 291 -24.15 -2.97 -6.11
C HIS A 291 -24.11 -4.47 -5.86
N GLU A 292 -24.67 -5.28 -6.78
CA GLU A 292 -24.64 -6.75 -6.68
C GLU A 292 -23.20 -7.28 -6.55
N VAL A 293 -22.26 -6.77 -7.37
CA VAL A 293 -20.85 -7.19 -7.29
C VAL A 293 -20.21 -6.82 -5.94
N GLN A 294 -20.59 -5.68 -5.35
CA GLN A 294 -20.12 -5.29 -4.03
C GLN A 294 -20.67 -6.23 -2.94
N ASP A 295 -21.96 -6.56 -2.99
CA ASP A 295 -22.59 -7.50 -2.06
C ASP A 295 -21.95 -8.89 -2.15
N PHE A 296 -21.66 -9.37 -3.35
CA PHE A 296 -20.97 -10.64 -3.57
C PHE A 296 -19.56 -10.64 -2.96
N ARG A 297 -18.82 -9.53 -3.09
CA ARG A 297 -17.48 -9.39 -2.48
C ARG A 297 -17.54 -9.37 -0.96
N VAL A 298 -18.52 -8.67 -0.38
CA VAL A 298 -18.72 -8.64 1.08
C VAL A 298 -19.03 -10.05 1.59
N TYR A 299 -19.91 -10.77 0.90
CA TYR A 299 -20.24 -12.16 1.24
C TYR A 299 -19.02 -13.09 1.15
N ASP A 300 -18.20 -12.98 0.10
CA ASP A 300 -16.98 -13.77 -0.08
C ASP A 300 -15.96 -13.51 1.04
N ILE A 301 -15.81 -12.24 1.45
CA ILE A 301 -14.96 -11.85 2.60
C ILE A 301 -15.48 -12.48 3.89
N MET A 302 -16.79 -12.40 4.16
CA MET A 302 -17.41 -12.98 5.36
C MET A 302 -17.28 -14.50 5.39
N LYS A 303 -17.43 -15.16 4.23
CA LYS A 303 -17.25 -16.60 4.05
C LYS A 303 -15.80 -17.00 4.32
N GLN A 304 -14.82 -16.29 3.77
CA GLN A 304 -13.39 -16.56 3.97
C GLN A 304 -12.93 -16.32 5.41
N SER A 305 -13.46 -15.28 6.06
CA SER A 305 -13.11 -14.96 7.45
C SER A 305 -13.85 -15.81 8.49
N LYS A 306 -14.69 -16.77 8.07
CA LYS A 306 -15.58 -17.56 8.94
C LYS A 306 -16.48 -16.68 9.84
N ALA A 307 -16.83 -15.49 9.36
CA ALA A 307 -17.66 -14.53 10.09
C ALA A 307 -19.17 -14.68 9.77
N MET A 308 -19.53 -15.62 8.89
CA MET A 308 -20.93 -15.94 8.57
C MET A 308 -21.69 -16.44 9.79
N ARG A 309 -22.89 -15.90 10.00
CA ARG A 309 -23.82 -16.42 11.01
C ARG A 309 -24.39 -17.76 10.53
N PRO A 310 -24.68 -18.71 11.44
CA PRO A 310 -25.41 -19.92 11.08
C PRO A 310 -26.74 -19.57 10.40
N GLY A 311 -26.96 -20.10 9.19
CA GLY A 311 -28.18 -19.86 8.41
C GLY A 311 -28.15 -18.63 7.48
N GLU A 312 -27.05 -17.87 7.46
CA GLU A 312 -26.89 -16.74 6.54
C GLU A 312 -26.77 -17.22 5.09
N ARG A 313 -27.72 -16.79 4.26
CA ARG A 313 -27.84 -17.20 2.85
C ARG A 313 -27.00 -16.29 1.95
N PRO A 314 -26.43 -16.82 0.85
CA PRO A 314 -25.75 -15.98 -0.14
C PRO A 314 -26.70 -14.93 -0.74
N PRO A 315 -26.18 -13.75 -1.13
CA PRO A 315 -26.97 -12.77 -1.87
C PRO A 315 -27.60 -13.39 -3.13
N PRO A 316 -28.77 -12.92 -3.58
CA PRO A 316 -29.41 -13.42 -4.79
C PRO A 316 -28.45 -13.39 -5.99
N ARG A 317 -28.45 -14.45 -6.81
CA ARG A 317 -27.59 -14.61 -8.01
C ARG A 317 -26.08 -14.75 -7.74
N TYR A 318 -25.67 -14.93 -6.48
CA TYR A 318 -24.27 -15.18 -6.13
C TYR A 318 -23.69 -16.41 -6.85
N ASP A 319 -24.45 -17.51 -6.92
CA ASP A 319 -24.00 -18.75 -7.59
C ASP A 319 -23.69 -18.50 -9.08
N ARG A 320 -24.51 -17.68 -9.74
CA ARG A 320 -24.30 -17.30 -11.14
C ARG A 320 -23.06 -16.42 -11.33
N TRP A 321 -22.79 -15.53 -10.38
CA TRP A 321 -21.56 -14.73 -10.38
C TRP A 321 -20.30 -15.60 -10.21
N VAL A 322 -20.39 -16.68 -9.41
CA VAL A 322 -19.32 -17.68 -9.26
C VAL A 322 -19.14 -18.51 -10.55
N GLU A 323 -20.22 -18.98 -11.17
CA GLU A 323 -20.19 -19.72 -12.44
C GLU A 323 -19.51 -18.92 -13.56
N LEU A 324 -19.74 -17.61 -13.61
CA LEU A 324 -19.15 -16.70 -14.60
C LEU A 324 -17.71 -16.28 -14.29
N GLY A 325 -17.06 -16.89 -13.29
CA GLY A 325 -15.67 -16.59 -12.96
C GLY A 325 -15.47 -15.27 -12.21
N ARG A 326 -16.50 -14.81 -11.48
CA ARG A 326 -16.47 -13.60 -10.64
C ARG A 326 -16.16 -12.31 -11.42
N PRO A 327 -16.92 -11.99 -12.47
CA PRO A 327 -16.67 -10.82 -13.31
C PRO A 327 -16.75 -9.51 -12.51
N LYS A 328 -16.01 -8.50 -12.97
CA LYS A 328 -16.11 -7.13 -12.44
C LYS A 328 -17.43 -6.50 -12.89
N ALA A 329 -17.92 -5.51 -12.14
CA ALA A 329 -19.15 -4.79 -12.47
C ALA A 329 -19.11 -4.25 -13.91
N GLY A 330 -20.22 -4.40 -14.64
CA GLY A 330 -20.35 -3.94 -16.02
C GLY A 330 -19.74 -4.84 -17.09
N PHE A 331 -19.13 -5.98 -16.73
CA PHE A 331 -18.65 -6.97 -17.70
C PHE A 331 -19.77 -7.95 -18.06
N ALA A 332 -20.15 -8.01 -19.33
CA ALA A 332 -20.85 -9.16 -19.88
C ALA A 332 -19.80 -10.14 -20.43
N PRO A 333 -19.91 -11.44 -20.17
CA PRO A 333 -18.98 -12.44 -20.72
C PRO A 333 -18.99 -12.44 -22.25
#